data_AF-A0A7W8AED1-F1
#
_entry.id   AF-A0A7W8AED1-F1
#
_cell.length_a   1.000
_cell.length_b   1.000
_cell.length_c   1.000
_cell.angle_alpha   90.00
_cell.angle_beta   90.00
_cell.angle_gamma   90.00
#
_symmetry.space_group_name_H-M   'P 1'
#
loop_
_entity.id
_entity.type
_entity.pdbx_description
1 polymer ?
#
loop_
_entity_poly.entity_id
_entity_poly.type
_entity_poly.pdbx_seq_one_letter_code
_entity_poly.pdbx_strand_id
1 'polypeptide(L)'
;MLNPTTARSQMIGGMIMATGAALLEAGVVDARLGRLANPNLAEYMLPVNADIPDIDVLFVNEPDPYSNPLGSRGIGEMSMTGTIAAIANAVHHATGERVRDLPILIRVQRTDLIGRTAMAPSAAMAATAR
;
A
#
# COMPACT_ATOMS: atom_id res chain seq x y z
N MET A 1 -10.78 25.83 1.66
CA MET A 1 -10.75 25.00 0.43
C MET A 1 -10.95 25.92 -0.76
N LEU A 2 -10.12 25.83 -1.81
CA LEU A 2 -10.21 26.74 -2.96
C LEU A 2 -11.18 26.25 -4.04
N ASN A 3 -11.06 24.98 -4.46
CA ASN A 3 -11.95 24.36 -5.43
C ASN A 3 -12.30 22.93 -4.96
N PRO A 4 -13.57 22.65 -4.60
CA PRO A 4 -13.98 21.33 -4.11
C PRO A 4 -13.81 20.22 -5.13
N THR A 5 -14.12 20.49 -6.40
CA THR A 5 -14.04 19.49 -7.48
C THR A 5 -12.60 19.09 -7.73
N THR A 6 -11.70 20.06 -7.89
CA THR A 6 -10.28 19.78 -8.09
C THR A 6 -9.67 19.11 -6.85
N ALA A 7 -10.06 19.54 -5.65
CA ALA A 7 -9.58 18.93 -4.42
C ALA A 7 -10.00 17.45 -4.32
N ARG A 8 -11.27 17.14 -4.60
CA ARG A 8 -11.79 15.77 -4.62
C ARG A 8 -11.04 14.91 -5.66
N SER A 9 -10.91 15.40 -6.89
CA SER A 9 -10.19 14.68 -7.95
C SER A 9 -8.75 14.40 -7.56
N GLN A 10 -8.09 15.33 -6.89
CA GLN A 10 -6.69 15.15 -6.49
C GLN A 10 -6.53 14.15 -5.33
N MET A 11 -7.48 14.12 -4.40
CA MET A 11 -7.54 13.06 -3.38
C MET A 11 -7.69 11.68 -4.02
N ILE A 12 -8.62 11.54 -4.96
CA ILE A 12 -8.84 10.28 -5.68
C ILE A 12 -7.59 9.85 -6.45
N GLY A 13 -7.00 10.75 -7.24
CA GLY A 13 -5.79 10.43 -8.00
C GLY A 13 -4.63 9.98 -7.12
N GLY A 14 -4.38 10.66 -6.00
CA GLY A 14 -3.33 10.26 -5.06
C GLY A 14 -3.62 8.93 -4.33
N MET A 15 -4.89 8.62 -4.04
CA MET A 15 -5.26 7.31 -3.49
C MET A 15 -5.03 6.18 -4.51
N ILE A 16 -5.34 6.41 -5.79
CA ILE A 16 -5.08 5.45 -6.87
C ILE A 16 -3.57 5.19 -7.03
N MET A 17 -2.75 6.26 -7.05
CA MET A 17 -1.29 6.14 -7.09
C MET A 17 -0.75 5.38 -5.87
N ALA A 18 -1.30 5.64 -4.68
CA ALA A 18 -0.93 4.91 -3.48
C ALA A 18 -1.31 3.42 -3.52
N THR A 19 -2.47 3.08 -4.08
CA THR A 19 -2.85 1.67 -4.30
C THR A 19 -1.86 0.98 -5.23
N GLY A 20 -1.46 1.64 -6.31
CA GLY A 20 -0.40 1.17 -7.20
C GLY A 20 0.91 0.94 -6.46
N ALA A 21 1.43 1.95 -5.76
CA ALA A 21 2.65 1.85 -4.96
C ALA A 21 2.58 0.76 -3.86
N ALA A 22 1.43 0.59 -3.23
CA ALA A 22 1.27 -0.37 -2.14
C ALA A 22 1.20 -1.82 -2.62
N LEU A 23 0.63 -2.08 -3.80
CA LEU A 23 0.24 -3.44 -4.21
C LEU A 23 0.84 -3.92 -5.55
N LEU A 24 1.24 -3.01 -6.44
CA LEU A 24 1.53 -3.34 -7.84
C LEU A 24 2.91 -2.86 -8.32
N GLU A 25 3.23 -1.60 -8.05
CA GLU A 25 4.36 -0.92 -8.67
C GLU A 25 5.70 -1.36 -8.07
N ALA A 26 6.58 -1.91 -8.91
CA ALA A 26 7.95 -2.24 -8.55
C ALA A 26 8.89 -2.00 -9.73
N GLY A 27 9.84 -1.08 -9.56
CA GLY A 27 10.98 -0.95 -10.47
C GLY A 27 12.02 -2.04 -10.17
N VAL A 28 12.31 -2.90 -11.14
CA VAL A 28 13.29 -3.97 -10.98
C VAL A 28 14.60 -3.53 -11.60
N VAL A 29 15.67 -3.49 -10.80
CA VAL A 29 17.02 -3.14 -11.28
C VAL A 29 17.83 -4.42 -11.50
N ASP A 30 18.40 -4.57 -12.69
CA ASP A 30 19.37 -5.62 -13.01
C ASP A 30 20.68 -5.33 -12.24
N ALA A 31 21.00 -6.16 -11.24
CA ALA A 31 22.16 -5.96 -10.38
C ALA A 31 23.51 -6.05 -11.12
N ARG A 32 23.56 -6.70 -12.29
CA ARG A 32 24.80 -6.85 -13.08
C ARG A 32 25.01 -5.68 -14.03
N LEU A 33 23.94 -5.18 -14.62
CA LEU A 33 23.98 -4.15 -15.66
C LEU A 33 23.57 -2.75 -15.16
N GLY A 34 22.96 -2.64 -13.98
CA GLY A 34 22.49 -1.38 -13.39
C GLY A 34 21.29 -0.74 -14.09
N ARG A 35 20.66 -1.44 -15.04
CA ARG A 35 19.51 -0.94 -15.81
C ARG A 35 18.18 -1.42 -15.23
N LEU A 36 17.10 -0.71 -15.53
CA LEU A 36 15.75 -1.23 -15.28
C LEU A 36 15.51 -2.48 -16.14
N ALA A 37 15.07 -3.56 -15.49
CA ALA A 37 14.71 -4.82 -16.12
C ALA A 37 13.29 -4.77 -16.73
N ASN A 38 12.40 -3.95 -16.17
CA ASN A 38 11.00 -3.79 -16.60
C ASN A 38 10.63 -2.35 -17.05
N PRO A 39 11.33 -1.73 -18.02
CA PRO A 39 11.07 -0.35 -18.44
C PRO A 39 9.87 -0.25 -19.42
N ASN A 40 8.80 -1.01 -19.16
CA ASN A 40 7.62 -1.10 -20.01
C ASN A 40 6.37 -1.30 -19.15
N LEU A 41 5.20 -0.93 -19.68
CA LEU A 41 3.92 -1.03 -18.96
C LEU A 41 3.33 -2.45 -18.93
N ALA A 42 3.93 -3.42 -19.62
CA ALA A 42 3.51 -4.81 -19.51
C ALA A 42 4.03 -5.46 -18.23
N GLU A 43 5.21 -5.02 -17.75
CA GLU A 43 5.88 -5.59 -16.57
C GLU A 43 5.90 -4.61 -15.37
N TYR A 44 5.90 -3.30 -15.61
CA TYR A 44 5.64 -2.30 -14.56
C TYR A 44 4.12 -2.12 -14.41
N MET A 45 3.54 -2.88 -13.48
CA MET A 45 2.10 -2.92 -13.32
C MET A 45 1.57 -1.62 -12.72
N LEU A 46 0.69 -0.95 -13.47
CA LEU A 46 -0.11 0.16 -13.00
C LEU A 46 -1.55 -0.33 -12.73
N PRO A 47 -2.25 0.26 -11.73
CA PRO A 47 -3.64 -0.06 -11.50
C PRO A 47 -4.49 0.35 -12.70
N VAL A 48 -5.40 -0.54 -13.10
CA VAL A 48 -6.47 -0.26 -14.07
C VAL A 48 -7.79 0.00 -13.36
N ASN A 49 -8.81 0.44 -14.10
CA ASN A 49 -10.13 0.75 -13.52
C ASN A 49 -10.75 -0.42 -12.74
N ALA A 50 -10.44 -1.67 -13.11
CA ALA A 50 -10.95 -2.85 -12.42
C ALA A 50 -10.27 -3.11 -11.05
N ASP A 51 -9.08 -2.54 -10.82
CA ASP A 51 -8.33 -2.73 -9.57
C ASP A 51 -8.76 -1.74 -8.48
N ILE A 52 -9.45 -0.67 -8.86
CA ILE A 52 -9.78 0.45 -7.98
C ILE A 52 -11.23 0.33 -7.52
N PRO A 53 -11.49 0.16 -6.20
CA PRO A 53 -12.84 0.20 -5.67
C PRO A 53 -13.41 1.61 -5.66
N ASP A 54 -14.68 1.76 -5.29
CA ASP A 54 -15.27 3.09 -5.06
C ASP A 54 -14.50 3.84 -3.97
N ILE A 55 -14.19 5.12 -4.24
CA ILE A 55 -13.41 5.98 -3.35
C ILE A 55 -14.28 7.18 -2.92
N ASP A 56 -14.51 7.26 -1.62
CA ASP A 56 -15.16 8.40 -0.98
C ASP A 56 -14.15 9.39 -0.43
N VAL A 57 -14.43 10.69 -0.63
CA VAL A 57 -13.60 11.79 -0.14
C VAL A 57 -14.45 12.71 0.70
N LEU A 58 -14.10 12.84 1.97
CA LEU A 58 -14.74 13.75 2.92
C LEU A 58 -13.71 14.79 3.38
N PHE A 59 -14.12 16.05 3.39
CA PHE A 59 -13.28 17.16 3.85
C PHE A 59 -13.84 17.73 5.15
N VAL A 60 -12.96 17.89 6.14
CA VAL A 60 -13.29 18.55 7.42
C VAL A 60 -13.60 20.05 7.22
N ASN A 61 -13.05 20.68 6.17
CA ASN A 61 -13.33 22.06 5.75
C ASN A 61 -13.04 23.16 6.78
N GLU A 62 -12.16 22.88 7.75
CA GLU A 62 -11.70 23.88 8.71
C GLU A 62 -10.58 24.76 8.14
N PRO A 63 -10.70 26.11 8.18
CA PRO A 63 -9.62 27.00 7.80
C PRO A 63 -8.40 26.90 8.74
N ASP A 64 -7.21 27.16 8.21
CA ASP A 64 -5.99 27.33 9.00
C ASP A 64 -5.60 28.81 9.12
N PRO A 65 -6.02 29.52 10.19
CA PRO A 65 -5.77 30.96 10.31
C PRO A 65 -4.30 31.31 10.56
N TYR A 66 -3.45 30.33 10.86
CA TYR A 66 -2.06 30.57 11.26
C TYR A 66 -1.08 30.41 10.08
N SER A 67 -1.35 29.49 9.16
CA SER A 67 -0.41 29.17 8.09
C SER A 67 -0.42 30.16 6.92
N ASN A 68 -1.57 30.74 6.56
CA ASN A 68 -1.67 31.76 5.51
C ASN A 68 -3.00 32.53 5.59
N PRO A 69 -3.07 33.75 5.01
CA PRO A 69 -4.29 34.57 5.02
C PRO A 69 -5.51 33.92 4.38
N LEU A 70 -5.32 32.96 3.47
CA LEU A 70 -6.41 32.27 2.78
C LEU A 70 -6.99 31.10 3.61
N GLY A 71 -6.40 30.76 4.75
CA GLY A 71 -6.85 29.63 5.56
C GLY A 71 -6.68 28.26 4.88
N SER A 72 -5.87 28.19 3.83
CA SER A 72 -5.76 27.04 2.94
C SER A 72 -4.60 26.12 3.30
N ARG A 73 -4.66 24.84 2.89
CA ARG A 73 -3.58 23.87 3.10
C ARG A 73 -3.31 23.11 1.82
N GLY A 74 -2.05 22.73 1.61
CA GLY A 74 -1.65 21.88 0.50
C GLY A 74 -2.18 20.46 0.69
N ILE A 75 -2.71 19.85 -0.38
CA ILE A 75 -3.24 18.49 -0.35
C ILE A 75 -2.58 17.57 -1.39
N GLY A 76 -1.65 18.08 -2.22
CA GLY A 76 -1.16 17.38 -3.40
C GLY A 76 -0.64 15.96 -3.13
N GLU A 77 0.09 15.78 -2.02
CA GLU A 77 0.74 14.53 -1.62
C GLU A 77 0.03 13.81 -0.46
N MET A 78 -0.97 14.46 0.15
CA MET A 78 -1.56 14.03 1.43
C MET A 78 -2.22 12.65 1.33
N SER A 79 -2.91 12.37 0.22
CA SER A 79 -3.60 11.10 0.02
C SER A 79 -2.64 9.93 -0.20
N MET A 80 -1.39 10.17 -0.61
CA MET A 80 -0.49 9.06 -0.95
C MET A 80 -0.02 8.31 0.31
N THR A 81 0.62 9.02 1.23
CA THR A 81 1.28 8.42 2.40
C THR A 81 0.28 7.74 3.35
N GLY A 82 -0.86 8.38 3.58
CA GLY A 82 -1.93 7.83 4.42
C GLY A 82 -2.53 6.54 3.85
N THR A 83 -2.74 6.49 2.53
CA THR A 83 -3.36 5.33 1.86
C THR A 83 -2.45 4.11 1.86
N ILE A 84 -1.15 4.29 1.58
CA ILE A 84 -0.17 3.19 1.64
C ILE A 84 -0.15 2.55 3.04
N ALA A 85 -0.09 3.38 4.08
CA ALA A 85 -0.09 2.90 5.46
C ALA A 85 -1.43 2.22 5.83
N ALA A 86 -2.56 2.76 5.36
CA ALA A 86 -3.88 2.17 5.58
C ALA A 86 -4.00 0.78 4.94
N ILE A 87 -3.54 0.61 3.70
CA ILE A 87 -3.53 -0.68 3.01
C ILE A 87 -2.64 -1.69 3.76
N ALA A 88 -1.42 -1.30 4.15
CA ALA A 88 -0.53 -2.18 4.91
C ALA A 88 -1.12 -2.61 6.26
N ASN A 89 -1.83 -1.71 6.94
CA ASN A 89 -2.54 -2.02 8.18
C ASN A 89 -3.76 -2.92 7.95
N ALA A 90 -4.49 -2.74 6.85
CA ALA A 90 -5.61 -3.61 6.48
C ALA A 90 -5.13 -5.04 6.20
N VAL A 91 -4.02 -5.19 5.47
CA VAL A 91 -3.37 -6.49 5.25
C VAL A 91 -2.99 -7.13 6.59
N HIS A 92 -2.35 -6.39 7.50
CA HIS A 92 -2.00 -6.90 8.82
C HIS A 92 -3.22 -7.31 9.64
N HIS A 93 -4.29 -6.51 9.61
CA HIS A 93 -5.54 -6.84 10.30
C HIS A 93 -6.15 -8.14 9.75
N ALA A 94 -6.15 -8.31 8.42
CA ALA A 94 -6.75 -9.48 7.76
C ALA A 94 -5.93 -10.76 7.92
N THR A 95 -4.60 -10.66 8.02
CA THR A 95 -3.70 -11.82 7.94
C THR A 95 -2.88 -12.08 9.20
N GLY A 96 -2.76 -11.10 10.09
CA GLY A 96 -1.81 -11.10 11.21
C GLY A 96 -0.36 -10.80 10.81
N GLU A 97 -0.03 -10.75 9.51
CA GLU A 97 1.34 -10.55 9.04
C GLU A 97 1.69 -9.06 8.93
N ARG A 98 2.88 -8.68 9.41
CA ARG A 98 3.34 -7.27 9.35
C ARG A 98 4.33 -7.09 8.21
N VAL A 99 3.83 -6.73 7.04
CA VAL A 99 4.65 -6.39 5.87
C VAL A 99 5.27 -5.00 6.04
N ARG A 100 6.57 -4.89 5.80
CA ARG A 100 7.33 -3.62 5.88
C ARG A 100 7.98 -3.20 4.57
N ASP A 101 7.99 -4.09 3.58
CA ASP A 101 8.50 -3.84 2.24
C ASP A 101 7.34 -3.71 1.26
N LEU A 102 7.45 -2.75 0.35
CA LEU A 102 6.49 -2.52 -0.71
C LEU A 102 7.09 -2.89 -2.08
N PRO A 103 6.24 -3.33 -3.03
CA PRO A 103 4.80 -3.57 -2.90
C PRO A 103 4.50 -4.85 -2.10
N ILE A 104 3.28 -4.92 -1.53
CA ILE A 104 2.78 -6.08 -0.79
C ILE A 104 2.32 -7.15 -1.78
N LEU A 105 3.25 -8.02 -2.18
CA LEU A 105 2.97 -9.06 -3.17
C LEU A 105 2.47 -10.36 -2.52
N ILE A 106 1.49 -11.01 -3.18
CA ILE A 106 0.97 -12.34 -2.80
C ILE A 106 2.10 -13.38 -2.69
N ARG A 107 3.12 -13.29 -3.55
CA ARG A 107 4.25 -14.25 -3.56
C ARG A 107 5.12 -14.16 -2.30
N VAL A 108 5.35 -12.94 -1.80
CA VAL A 108 6.11 -12.73 -0.56
C VAL A 108 5.33 -13.35 0.60
N GLN A 109 4.02 -13.10 0.68
CA GLN A 109 3.17 -13.68 1.73
C GLN A 109 3.08 -15.21 1.67
N ARG A 110 2.99 -15.82 0.47
CA ARG A 110 2.89 -17.29 0.36
C ARG A 110 4.15 -18.03 0.81
N THR A 111 5.32 -17.47 0.59
CA THR A 111 6.59 -18.14 0.97
C THR A 111 6.67 -18.26 2.50
N ASP A 112 6.27 -17.21 3.22
CA ASP A 112 6.24 -17.19 4.68
C ASP A 112 5.12 -18.08 5.26
N LEU A 113 3.95 -18.12 4.62
CA LEU A 113 2.83 -18.98 5.03
C LEU A 113 3.10 -20.49 4.84
N ILE A 114 3.82 -20.87 3.79
CA ILE A 114 4.25 -22.26 3.57
C ILE A 114 5.32 -22.65 4.60
N GLY A 115 6.25 -21.74 4.92
CA GLY A 115 7.24 -21.96 5.97
C GLY A 115 6.61 -22.20 7.35
N ARG A 116 5.53 -21.48 7.68
CA ARG A 116 4.82 -21.64 8.97
C ARG A 116 3.98 -22.92 9.06
N THR A 117 3.42 -23.42 7.96
CA THR A 117 2.68 -24.70 7.95
C THR A 117 3.60 -25.93 7.99
N ALA A 118 4.85 -25.81 7.54
CA ALA A 118 5.85 -26.87 7.63
C ALA A 118 6.52 -27.01 9.03
N MET A 119 6.28 -26.07 9.95
CA MET A 119 6.90 -26.02 11.28
C MET A 119 5.93 -26.28 12.46
N ALA A 120 4.79 -26.92 12.24
CA ALA A 120 4.00 -27.44 13.37
C ALA A 120 4.80 -28.55 14.08
N PRO A 121 5.30 -28.36 15.32
CA PRO A 121 6.08 -29.39 16.00
C PRO A 121 5.14 -30.50 16.47
N SER A 122 5.53 -31.75 16.24
CA SER A 122 4.90 -32.94 16.80
C SER A 122 5.04 -32.99 18.33
N ALA A 123 4.24 -32.21 19.04
CA ALA A 123 4.15 -32.27 20.50
C ALA A 123 3.07 -33.29 20.92
N ALA A 124 3.25 -34.56 20.56
CA ALA A 124 2.43 -35.66 21.05
C ALA A 124 3.17 -37.01 20.96
N MET A 125 4.38 -37.15 21.52
CA MET A 125 4.98 -38.49 21.72
C MET A 125 6.14 -38.56 22.74
N ALA A 126 6.09 -37.85 23.86
CA ALA A 126 7.10 -38.01 24.93
C ALA A 126 6.53 -37.86 26.35
N ALA A 127 5.44 -38.56 26.65
CA ALA A 127 4.98 -38.79 28.02
C ALA A 127 4.83 -40.30 28.27
N THR A 128 5.91 -41.06 28.08
CA THR A 128 6.06 -42.42 28.61
C THR A 128 7.55 -42.73 28.76
N ALA A 129 8.15 -42.35 29.89
CA ALA A 129 9.25 -43.10 30.54
C ALA A 129 9.73 -42.34 31.79
N ARG A 130 9.47 -42.98 32.94
CA ARG A 130 9.95 -42.75 34.31
C ARG A 130 9.11 -41.83 35.17
#